data_AF-A0A8D8VP44-F1
#
_entry.id   AF-A0A8D8VP44-F1
#
_cell.length_a   1.000
_cell.length_b   1.000
_cell.length_c   1.000
_cell.angle_alpha   90.00
_cell.angle_beta   90.00
_cell.angle_gamma   90.00
#
_symmetry.space_group_name_H-M   'P 1'
#
loop_
_entity.id
_entity.type
_entity.pdbx_description
1 polymer ?
#
loop_
_entity_poly.entity_id
_entity_poly.type
_entity_poly.pdbx_seq_one_letter_code
_entity_poly.pdbx_strand_id
1 'polypeptide(L)'
;INISTYNFPFNYLFSKEKMQNIKFLLFGLFYFIQIECQFKYRYNSFYKEPRHVPIMDRLTKRINEIQTNWQKRLTESRHRQRSIQTNLINGDLSNDVEAVFPSAYQTTEDLVRKEGYPVEDHNVTTEDGYILTMHRIPGPPENPLPYGKPVVFVQHGILCSSTDWVIAGPNKSLGYILADQGFDVWLGNARGNTYSRKHMYYNPENHTKTFWDFSWHEMGVYDLPVVIDYILAMTGQPKLSYIGHSMGTTMFYVLLSEKPEYNDKITVMIGMAPIAFINHVKSPVIRFLATISDPLAFLINSLGYYEFLPNNKFLVLVDQMLCQRGSIAQGICDNVLFLIAGYDSEQLNKTVLPLILAHTPAGASSKQLTHYSQLMKLDRTFQQYDLGWLGNWRKYGQLRPPSYQLNNVKVPVALFYSNNDWLAPGEDVDVLSRKLPNVIGKFRVPLKRFNHLDFMWAIDVKTLLYDDVVKVLRKYNR
;
A
#
# COMPACT_ATOMS: atom_id res chain seq x y z
N ILE A 1 -29.34 12.10 -20.43
CA ILE A 1 -30.27 11.76 -19.32
C ILE A 1 -30.22 12.90 -18.33
N ASN A 2 -31.36 13.50 -17.99
CA ASN A 2 -31.48 14.68 -17.13
C ASN A 2 -31.31 14.25 -15.66
N ILE A 3 -30.27 14.72 -14.96
CA ILE A 3 -29.85 14.25 -13.60
C ILE A 3 -30.38 15.21 -12.51
N SER A 4 -31.57 15.78 -12.68
CA SER A 4 -32.18 16.67 -11.69
C SER A 4 -33.08 15.96 -10.68
N THR A 5 -33.16 14.63 -10.70
CA THR A 5 -34.10 13.84 -9.88
C THR A 5 -33.45 12.96 -8.79
N TYR A 6 -32.12 12.98 -8.63
CA TYR A 6 -31.43 12.27 -7.55
C TYR A 6 -31.22 13.17 -6.32
N ASN A 7 -32.29 13.41 -5.55
CA ASN A 7 -32.16 13.92 -4.18
C ASN A 7 -31.80 12.76 -3.25
N PHE A 8 -30.50 12.54 -3.03
CA PHE A 8 -30.00 11.70 -1.93
C PHE A 8 -30.13 12.46 -0.60
N PRO A 9 -30.79 11.91 0.44
CA PRO A 9 -30.88 12.56 1.74
C PRO A 9 -29.60 12.30 2.54
N PHE A 10 -28.54 13.08 2.29
CA PHE A 10 -27.28 13.00 3.04
C PHE A 10 -27.35 13.59 4.47
N ASN A 11 -28.48 14.21 4.86
CA ASN A 11 -28.52 15.09 6.02
C ASN A 11 -28.70 14.39 7.39
N TYR A 12 -28.85 13.07 7.47
CA TYR A 12 -29.33 12.44 8.71
C TYR A 12 -28.40 11.45 9.44
N LEU A 13 -27.16 11.23 9.00
CA LEU A 13 -26.36 10.13 9.56
C LEU A 13 -25.02 10.45 10.22
N PHE A 14 -24.47 11.68 10.16
CA PHE A 14 -23.18 11.96 10.81
C PHE A 14 -23.02 13.43 11.25
N SER A 15 -22.15 13.67 12.24
CA SER A 15 -21.73 15.01 12.66
C SER A 15 -21.19 15.81 11.45
N LYS A 16 -21.38 17.14 11.48
CA LYS A 16 -21.05 18.06 10.37
C LYS A 16 -19.65 17.89 9.77
N GLU A 17 -18.67 17.42 10.56
CA GLU A 17 -17.29 17.17 10.12
C GLU A 17 -17.13 15.97 9.18
N LYS A 18 -17.81 14.83 9.44
CA LYS A 18 -17.69 13.63 8.58
C LYS A 18 -18.29 13.83 7.19
N MET A 19 -19.30 14.71 7.06
CA MET A 19 -19.88 15.09 5.77
C MET A 19 -18.93 15.93 4.88
N GLN A 20 -17.98 16.66 5.46
CA GLN A 20 -17.02 17.45 4.66
C GLN A 20 -16.01 16.54 3.94
N ASN A 21 -15.57 15.45 4.58
CA ASN A 21 -14.65 14.47 3.98
C ASN A 21 -15.26 13.76 2.77
N ILE A 22 -16.55 13.41 2.86
CA ILE A 22 -17.30 12.78 1.77
C ILE A 22 -17.50 13.77 0.62
N LYS A 23 -17.83 15.03 0.92
CA LYS A 23 -17.97 16.05 -0.11
C LYS A 23 -16.66 16.33 -0.84
N PHE A 24 -15.51 16.35 -0.15
CA PHE A 24 -14.21 16.62 -0.74
C PHE A 24 -13.72 15.50 -1.69
N LEU A 25 -13.84 14.24 -1.26
CA LEU A 25 -13.53 13.07 -2.08
C LEU A 25 -14.45 12.94 -3.30
N LEU A 26 -15.75 13.17 -3.13
CA LEU A 26 -16.71 13.16 -4.23
C LEU A 26 -16.48 14.31 -5.20
N PHE A 27 -16.10 15.51 -4.73
CA PHE A 27 -15.79 16.63 -5.62
C PHE A 27 -14.53 16.37 -6.46
N GLY A 28 -13.50 15.76 -5.86
CA GLY A 28 -12.29 15.34 -6.56
C GLY A 28 -12.58 14.30 -7.65
N LEU A 29 -13.38 13.28 -7.33
CA LEU A 29 -13.80 12.25 -8.29
C LEU A 29 -14.65 12.83 -9.43
N PHE A 30 -15.59 13.73 -9.10
CA PHE A 30 -16.50 14.32 -10.08
C PHE A 30 -15.77 15.25 -11.06
N TYR A 31 -14.82 16.04 -10.56
CA TYR A 31 -13.98 16.91 -11.40
C TYR A 31 -13.07 16.10 -12.33
N PHE A 32 -12.60 14.94 -11.87
CA PHE A 32 -11.75 14.05 -12.65
C PHE A 32 -12.50 13.31 -13.78
N ILE A 33 -13.71 12.82 -13.49
CA ILE A 33 -14.62 12.22 -14.50
C ILE A 33 -14.99 13.25 -15.58
N GLN A 34 -15.14 14.52 -15.19
CA GLN A 34 -15.45 15.60 -16.13
C GLN A 34 -14.29 15.88 -17.10
N ILE A 35 -13.03 15.76 -16.65
CA ILE A 35 -11.83 15.90 -17.48
C ILE A 35 -11.69 14.71 -18.44
N GLU A 36 -11.91 13.47 -17.99
CA GLU A 36 -11.90 12.27 -18.85
C GLU A 36 -12.98 12.33 -19.95
N CYS A 37 -14.19 12.77 -19.59
CA CYS A 37 -15.27 12.93 -20.55
C CYS A 37 -14.97 14.00 -21.61
N GLN A 38 -14.31 15.11 -21.24
CA GLN A 38 -13.90 16.12 -22.22
C GLN A 38 -12.78 15.64 -23.16
N PHE A 39 -11.87 14.79 -22.66
CA PHE A 39 -10.81 14.22 -23.49
C PHE A 39 -11.36 13.22 -24.52
N LYS A 40 -12.33 12.39 -24.11
CA LYS A 40 -12.99 11.40 -24.98
C LYS A 40 -13.91 12.04 -26.02
N TYR A 41 -14.52 13.18 -25.70
CA TYR A 41 -15.37 13.93 -26.63
C TYR A 41 -14.56 14.61 -27.75
N ARG A 42 -13.34 15.10 -27.46
CA ARG A 42 -12.47 15.72 -28.48
C ARG A 42 -11.86 14.71 -29.46
N TYR A 43 -11.68 13.45 -29.05
CA TYR A 43 -11.11 12.41 -29.92
C TYR A 43 -12.10 11.92 -31.02
N ASN A 44 -13.41 11.96 -30.75
CA ASN A 44 -14.45 11.49 -31.68
C ASN A 44 -14.89 12.55 -32.73
N SER A 45 -14.28 13.73 -32.75
CA SER A 45 -14.68 14.82 -33.65
C SER A 45 -14.05 14.78 -35.05
N PHE A 46 -13.21 13.80 -35.38
CA PHE A 46 -12.30 13.90 -36.54
C PHE A 46 -12.55 12.99 -37.76
N TYR A 47 -13.65 12.22 -37.83
CA TYR A 47 -13.97 11.49 -39.06
C TYR A 47 -15.47 11.56 -39.40
N LYS A 48 -15.80 12.37 -40.41
CA LYS A 48 -17.08 12.33 -41.13
C LYS A 48 -16.80 12.26 -42.63
N GLU A 49 -16.81 11.05 -43.20
CA GLU A 49 -17.08 10.85 -44.62
C GLU A 49 -18.14 9.74 -44.82
N PRO A 50 -19.01 9.85 -45.85
CA PRO A 50 -20.21 9.04 -45.96
C PRO A 50 -19.99 7.79 -46.83
N ARG A 51 -19.44 6.71 -46.24
CA ARG A 51 -19.43 5.36 -46.86
C ARG A 51 -19.70 4.20 -45.89
N HIS A 52 -20.39 4.42 -44.77
CA HIS A 52 -20.52 3.40 -43.72
C HIS A 52 -21.95 3.10 -43.23
N VAL A 53 -22.96 3.29 -44.07
CA VAL A 53 -24.37 2.97 -43.72
C VAL A 53 -24.55 1.48 -43.32
N PRO A 54 -23.95 0.48 -44.00
CA PRO A 54 -24.14 -0.94 -43.61
C PRO A 54 -23.35 -1.37 -42.35
N ILE A 55 -22.36 -0.58 -41.92
CA ILE A 55 -21.56 -0.83 -40.70
C ILE A 55 -22.27 -0.25 -39.49
N MET A 56 -22.91 0.92 -39.65
CA MET A 56 -23.71 1.57 -38.61
C MET A 56 -24.93 0.73 -38.22
N ASP A 57 -25.59 0.05 -39.16
CA ASP A 57 -26.71 -0.86 -38.82
C ASP A 57 -26.26 -2.10 -38.03
N ARG A 58 -25.10 -2.67 -38.37
CA ARG A 58 -24.51 -3.79 -37.60
C ARG A 58 -24.06 -3.36 -36.21
N LEU A 59 -23.49 -2.15 -36.08
CA LEU A 59 -23.15 -1.55 -34.79
C LEU A 59 -24.41 -1.27 -33.96
N THR A 60 -25.46 -0.72 -34.58
CA THR A 60 -26.72 -0.39 -33.90
C THR A 60 -27.42 -1.65 -33.37
N LYS A 61 -27.43 -2.72 -34.17
CA LYS A 61 -27.99 -4.02 -33.74
C LYS A 61 -27.21 -4.61 -32.55
N ARG A 62 -25.88 -4.52 -32.59
CA ARG A 62 -25.01 -5.00 -31.52
C ARG A 62 -25.09 -4.13 -30.26
N ILE A 63 -25.26 -2.82 -30.40
CA ILE A 63 -25.53 -1.89 -29.30
C ILE A 63 -26.88 -2.19 -28.64
N ASN A 64 -27.91 -2.50 -29.43
CA ASN A 64 -29.23 -2.87 -28.91
C ASN A 64 -29.16 -4.21 -28.15
N GLU A 65 -28.48 -5.23 -28.66
CA GLU A 65 -28.26 -6.49 -27.94
C GLU A 65 -27.49 -6.30 -26.63
N ILE A 66 -26.48 -5.41 -26.64
CA ILE A 66 -25.74 -5.02 -25.42
C ILE A 66 -26.67 -4.28 -24.45
N GLN A 67 -27.53 -3.38 -24.92
CA GLN A 67 -28.51 -2.66 -24.09
C GLN A 67 -29.56 -3.58 -23.47
N THR A 68 -30.06 -4.57 -24.22
CA THR A 68 -31.04 -5.53 -23.70
C THR A 68 -30.41 -6.45 -22.66
N ASN A 69 -29.18 -6.93 -22.91
CA ASN A 69 -28.39 -7.66 -21.90
C ASN A 69 -28.06 -6.79 -20.67
N TRP A 70 -27.83 -5.50 -20.87
CA TRP A 70 -27.66 -4.50 -19.81
C TRP A 70 -28.92 -4.33 -18.95
N GLN A 71 -30.10 -4.20 -19.57
CA GLN A 71 -31.37 -4.08 -18.86
C GLN A 71 -31.71 -5.35 -18.07
N LYS A 72 -31.40 -6.53 -18.61
CA LYS A 72 -31.61 -7.80 -17.91
C LYS A 72 -30.73 -7.91 -16.65
N ARG A 73 -29.44 -7.59 -16.76
CA ARG A 73 -28.50 -7.53 -15.61
C ARG A 73 -28.86 -6.44 -14.59
N LEU A 74 -29.37 -5.29 -15.04
CA LEU A 74 -29.89 -4.23 -14.17
C LEU A 74 -31.11 -4.69 -13.36
N THR A 75 -31.95 -5.54 -13.92
CA THR A 75 -33.17 -6.04 -13.26
C THR A 75 -32.85 -7.11 -12.22
N GLU A 76 -31.86 -7.96 -12.50
CA GLU A 76 -31.30 -8.93 -11.53
C GLU A 76 -30.55 -8.23 -10.38
N SER A 77 -29.80 -7.16 -10.67
CA SER A 77 -29.13 -6.31 -9.67
C SER A 77 -30.11 -5.56 -8.75
N ARG A 78 -31.23 -5.06 -9.31
CA ARG A 78 -32.27 -4.34 -8.55
C ARG A 78 -32.94 -5.16 -7.46
N HIS A 79 -33.08 -6.47 -7.64
CA HIS A 79 -33.66 -7.34 -6.60
C HIS A 79 -32.71 -7.54 -5.40
N ARG A 80 -31.39 -7.62 -5.63
CA ARG A 80 -30.41 -7.64 -4.52
C ARG A 80 -30.25 -6.27 -3.87
N GLN A 81 -30.19 -5.20 -4.67
CA GLN A 81 -30.06 -3.82 -4.17
C GLN A 81 -31.26 -3.37 -3.33
N ARG A 82 -32.48 -3.83 -3.64
CA ARG A 82 -33.66 -3.49 -2.82
C ARG A 82 -33.59 -4.03 -1.40
N SER A 83 -33.03 -5.22 -1.18
CA SER A 83 -32.82 -5.74 0.19
C SER A 83 -31.84 -4.89 1.00
N ILE A 84 -30.81 -4.35 0.33
CA ILE A 84 -29.79 -3.50 0.94
C ILE A 84 -30.32 -2.07 1.17
N GLN A 85 -31.17 -1.56 0.27
CA GLN A 85 -31.76 -0.23 0.36
C GLN A 85 -32.75 -0.09 1.52
N THR A 86 -33.48 -1.17 1.86
CA THR A 86 -34.38 -1.18 3.02
C THR A 86 -33.60 -1.18 4.35
N ASN A 87 -32.40 -1.80 4.39
CA ASN A 87 -31.57 -1.87 5.60
C ASN A 87 -30.71 -0.61 5.83
N LEU A 88 -30.37 0.13 4.77
CA LEU A 88 -29.71 1.45 4.84
C LEU A 88 -30.53 2.50 5.62
N ILE A 89 -31.85 2.31 5.72
CA ILE A 89 -32.77 3.23 6.41
C ILE A 89 -32.78 2.96 7.94
N ASN A 90 -32.41 1.76 8.39
CA ASN A 90 -32.63 1.32 9.77
C ASN A 90 -31.37 1.29 10.66
N GLY A 91 -30.19 1.66 10.14
CA GLY A 91 -28.98 1.86 10.97
C GLY A 91 -28.29 0.59 11.49
N ASP A 92 -28.69 -0.60 11.06
CA ASP A 92 -28.20 -1.89 11.57
C ASP A 92 -27.11 -2.53 10.68
N LEU A 93 -26.16 -1.72 10.22
CA LEU A 93 -25.30 -2.08 9.08
C LEU A 93 -24.07 -2.94 9.43
N SER A 94 -23.66 -3.04 10.71
CA SER A 94 -22.38 -3.71 11.03
C SER A 94 -22.43 -5.22 10.90
N ASN A 95 -23.56 -5.83 11.29
CA ASN A 95 -23.68 -7.29 11.37
C ASN A 95 -24.03 -7.90 9.99
N ASP A 96 -24.75 -7.16 9.15
CA ASP A 96 -25.16 -7.62 7.82
C ASP A 96 -24.02 -7.57 6.79
N VAL A 97 -23.06 -6.63 6.90
CA VAL A 97 -21.93 -6.54 5.96
C VAL A 97 -20.91 -7.65 6.18
N GLU A 98 -20.69 -8.02 7.44
CA GLU A 98 -19.84 -9.16 7.82
C GLU A 98 -20.43 -10.48 7.31
N ALA A 99 -21.76 -10.62 7.31
CA ALA A 99 -22.45 -11.77 6.72
C ALA A 99 -22.35 -11.83 5.19
N VAL A 100 -22.21 -10.70 4.50
CA VAL A 100 -22.14 -10.61 3.02
C VAL A 100 -20.69 -10.70 2.50
N PHE A 101 -19.71 -10.18 3.24
CA PHE A 101 -18.29 -10.20 2.88
C PHE A 101 -17.40 -10.68 4.04
N PRO A 102 -17.55 -11.93 4.50
CA PRO A 102 -16.84 -12.42 5.69
C PRO A 102 -15.32 -12.36 5.53
N SER A 103 -14.81 -12.53 4.30
CA SER A 103 -13.37 -12.44 4.03
C SER A 103 -12.79 -11.03 4.20
N ALA A 104 -13.60 -9.98 4.09
CA ALA A 104 -13.15 -8.59 4.22
C ALA A 104 -12.86 -8.17 5.67
N TYR A 105 -13.25 -9.00 6.64
CA TYR A 105 -13.04 -8.76 8.07
C TYR A 105 -12.05 -9.73 8.71
N GLN A 106 -11.48 -10.66 7.92
CA GLN A 106 -10.49 -11.61 8.40
C GLN A 106 -9.20 -10.88 8.76
N THR A 107 -8.61 -11.20 9.91
CA THR A 107 -7.28 -10.66 10.24
C THR A 107 -6.17 -11.38 9.43
N THR A 108 -4.91 -10.94 9.52
CA THR A 108 -3.80 -11.63 8.84
C THR A 108 -3.72 -13.07 9.32
N GLU A 109 -3.90 -13.27 10.62
CA GLU A 109 -3.93 -14.55 11.30
C GLU A 109 -5.05 -15.44 10.78
N ASP A 110 -6.26 -14.90 10.60
CA ASP A 110 -7.39 -15.66 10.06
C ASP A 110 -7.12 -16.11 8.63
N LEU A 111 -6.49 -15.27 7.81
CA LEU A 111 -6.09 -15.62 6.45
C LEU A 111 -5.03 -16.72 6.45
N VAL A 112 -4.03 -16.64 7.33
CA VAL A 112 -2.96 -17.66 7.45
C VAL A 112 -3.50 -18.99 7.97
N ARG A 113 -4.31 -18.98 9.02
CA ARG A 113 -4.93 -20.21 9.58
C ARG A 113 -5.86 -20.88 8.58
N LYS A 114 -6.61 -20.10 7.80
CA LYS A 114 -7.52 -20.63 6.77
C LYS A 114 -6.78 -21.43 5.70
N GLU A 115 -5.55 -21.06 5.37
CA GLU A 115 -4.70 -21.79 4.42
C GLU A 115 -3.92 -22.94 5.08
N GLY A 116 -4.12 -23.20 6.38
CA GLY A 116 -3.53 -24.33 7.12
C GLY A 116 -2.14 -24.09 7.70
N TYR A 117 -1.61 -22.86 7.60
CA TYR A 117 -0.28 -22.52 8.11
C TYR A 117 -0.33 -22.18 9.61
N PRO A 118 0.74 -22.51 10.39
CA PRO A 118 0.89 -22.00 11.75
C PRO A 118 1.08 -20.48 11.71
N VAL A 119 0.49 -19.78 12.69
CA VAL A 119 0.67 -18.33 12.85
C VAL A 119 0.77 -17.94 14.33
N GLU A 120 1.70 -17.05 14.62
CA GLU A 120 1.93 -16.47 15.95
C GLU A 120 1.88 -14.94 15.87
N ASP A 121 1.36 -14.31 16.92
CA ASP A 121 1.26 -12.85 17.05
C ASP A 121 2.21 -12.37 18.14
N HIS A 122 3.01 -11.35 17.82
CA HIS A 122 4.02 -10.83 18.72
C HIS A 122 3.91 -9.33 18.85
N ASN A 123 3.70 -8.87 20.09
CA ASN A 123 3.65 -7.44 20.40
C ASN A 123 4.99 -6.95 20.94
N VAL A 124 5.47 -5.84 20.40
CA VAL A 124 6.65 -5.13 20.89
C VAL A 124 6.32 -3.67 21.14
N THR A 125 6.94 -3.07 22.15
CA THR A 125 6.74 -1.65 22.48
C THR A 125 8.00 -0.88 22.13
N THR A 126 7.87 0.14 21.28
CA THR A 126 8.98 1.02 20.91
C THR A 126 9.39 1.91 22.08
N GLU A 127 10.60 2.45 22.03
CA GLU A 127 11.12 3.38 23.05
C GLU A 127 10.19 4.59 23.26
N ASP A 128 9.61 5.09 22.17
CA ASP A 128 8.68 6.22 22.19
C ASP A 128 7.22 5.83 22.49
N GLY A 129 6.93 4.55 22.72
CA GLY A 129 5.68 4.08 23.32
C GLY A 129 4.64 3.50 22.35
N TYR A 130 4.93 3.35 21.06
CA TYR A 130 4.04 2.65 20.13
C TYR A 130 4.08 1.15 20.40
N ILE A 131 2.93 0.49 20.26
CA ILE A 131 2.81 -0.96 20.37
C ILE A 131 2.62 -1.52 18.97
N LEU A 132 3.61 -2.28 18.51
CA LEU A 132 3.65 -2.87 17.17
C LEU A 132 3.30 -4.36 17.26
N THR A 133 2.49 -4.82 16.31
CA THR A 133 2.12 -6.24 16.20
C THR A 133 2.83 -6.86 15.00
N MET A 134 3.61 -7.93 15.19
CA MET A 134 4.20 -8.73 14.12
C MET A 134 3.45 -10.05 13.99
N HIS A 135 3.31 -10.55 12.77
CA HIS A 135 2.79 -11.89 12.51
C HIS A 135 3.94 -12.80 12.08
N ARG A 136 3.99 -14.01 12.60
CA ARG A 136 5.05 -14.98 12.30
C ARG A 136 4.45 -16.24 11.70
N ILE A 137 5.05 -16.73 10.61
CA ILE A 137 4.78 -18.04 10.03
C ILE A 137 6.05 -18.90 10.25
N PRO A 138 6.10 -19.72 11.31
CA PRO A 138 7.33 -20.41 11.73
C PRO A 138 7.75 -21.57 10.81
N GLY A 139 6.88 -21.97 9.87
CA GLY A 139 7.16 -23.02 8.91
C GLY A 139 5.94 -23.43 8.10
N PRO A 140 6.10 -24.40 7.18
CA PRO A 140 4.99 -24.97 6.44
C PRO A 140 4.13 -25.86 7.35
N PRO A 141 2.88 -26.18 6.95
CA PRO A 141 1.97 -27.01 7.73
C PRO A 141 2.57 -28.37 8.13
N GLU A 142 3.39 -28.97 7.26
CA GLU A 142 4.00 -30.27 7.47
C GLU A 142 5.22 -30.24 8.41
N ASN A 143 5.85 -29.07 8.60
CA ASN A 143 7.03 -28.91 9.46
C ASN A 143 7.06 -27.54 10.16
N PRO A 144 6.18 -27.33 11.14
CA PRO A 144 5.99 -26.03 11.77
C PRO A 144 7.12 -25.64 12.73
N LEU A 145 7.99 -26.57 13.14
CA LEU A 145 9.00 -26.30 14.16
C LEU A 145 10.11 -25.37 13.64
N PRO A 146 10.40 -24.23 14.29
CA PRO A 146 11.32 -23.22 13.78
C PRO A 146 12.81 -23.46 14.11
N TYR A 147 13.16 -24.51 14.86
CA TYR A 147 14.52 -24.68 15.39
C TYR A 147 15.58 -24.72 14.28
N GLY A 148 16.50 -23.75 14.33
CA GLY A 148 17.65 -23.64 13.42
C GLY A 148 17.34 -23.08 12.02
N LYS A 149 16.10 -22.67 11.73
CA LYS A 149 15.75 -22.09 10.43
C LYS A 149 16.32 -20.67 10.28
N PRO A 150 16.78 -20.26 9.09
CA PRO A 150 17.13 -18.88 8.85
C PRO A 150 15.90 -17.98 8.94
N VAL A 151 16.06 -16.84 9.59
CA VAL A 151 14.97 -15.89 9.83
C VAL A 151 14.91 -14.87 8.70
N VAL A 152 13.69 -14.62 8.21
CA VAL A 152 13.40 -13.60 7.21
C VAL A 152 12.33 -12.66 7.73
N PHE A 153 12.69 -11.38 7.83
CA PHE A 153 11.76 -10.30 8.16
C PHE A 153 11.30 -9.59 6.89
N VAL A 154 9.98 -9.47 6.69
CA VAL A 154 9.36 -8.86 5.51
C VAL A 154 8.58 -7.62 5.92
N GLN A 155 8.99 -6.46 5.41
CA GLN A 155 8.41 -5.15 5.71
C GLN A 155 7.63 -4.58 4.51
N HIS A 156 6.39 -4.19 4.77
CA HIS A 156 5.48 -3.60 3.80
C HIS A 156 5.79 -2.12 3.47
N GLY A 157 5.16 -1.62 2.41
CA GLY A 157 5.23 -0.22 1.97
C GLY A 157 4.32 0.75 2.73
N ILE A 158 4.19 1.98 2.24
CA ILE A 158 3.26 2.96 2.84
C ILE A 158 1.80 2.52 2.61
N LEU A 159 0.90 2.77 3.58
CA LEU A 159 -0.51 2.34 3.56
C LEU A 159 -0.74 0.83 3.46
N CYS A 160 0.29 0.03 3.67
CA CYS A 160 0.26 -1.42 3.56
C CYS A 160 0.30 -2.07 4.97
N SER A 161 0.19 -3.38 5.03
CA SER A 161 0.31 -4.16 6.26
C SER A 161 0.94 -5.53 5.99
N SER A 162 1.16 -6.30 7.07
CA SER A 162 1.54 -7.71 6.98
C SER A 162 0.60 -8.56 6.10
N THR A 163 -0.69 -8.18 5.96
CA THR A 163 -1.67 -8.92 5.15
C THR A 163 -1.27 -9.02 3.68
N ASP A 164 -0.59 -8.01 3.15
CA ASP A 164 -0.24 -7.93 1.73
C ASP A 164 0.67 -9.09 1.28
N TRP A 165 1.38 -9.70 2.24
CA TRP A 165 2.27 -10.84 2.01
C TRP A 165 1.59 -12.21 2.07
N VAL A 166 0.29 -12.27 2.40
CA VAL A 166 -0.48 -13.53 2.57
C VAL A 166 -1.82 -13.54 1.81
N ILE A 167 -2.29 -12.38 1.34
CA ILE A 167 -3.63 -12.20 0.77
C ILE A 167 -3.90 -12.96 -0.53
N ALA A 168 -2.86 -13.31 -1.29
CA ALA A 168 -2.99 -13.98 -2.60
C ALA A 168 -2.97 -15.51 -2.50
N GLY A 169 -2.79 -16.07 -1.30
CA GLY A 169 -2.77 -17.51 -1.01
C GLY A 169 -1.41 -18.19 -1.24
N PRO A 170 -1.26 -19.47 -0.85
CA PRO A 170 0.04 -20.15 -0.67
C PRO A 170 0.99 -20.09 -1.86
N ASN A 171 0.48 -20.29 -3.07
CA ASN A 171 1.31 -20.35 -4.28
C ASN A 171 1.76 -18.98 -4.83
N LYS A 172 1.26 -17.88 -4.26
CA LYS A 172 1.48 -16.53 -4.80
C LYS A 172 1.97 -15.53 -3.77
N SER A 173 1.69 -15.76 -2.50
CA SER A 173 2.03 -14.86 -1.42
C SER A 173 3.41 -15.18 -0.85
N LEU A 174 4.26 -14.15 -0.75
CA LEU A 174 5.65 -14.29 -0.33
C LEU A 174 5.80 -14.96 1.05
N GLY A 175 4.89 -14.67 1.98
CA GLY A 175 4.91 -15.24 3.33
C GLY A 175 4.89 -16.77 3.32
N TYR A 176 3.96 -17.35 2.56
CA TYR A 176 3.84 -18.81 2.43
C TYR A 176 4.99 -19.40 1.62
N ILE A 177 5.34 -18.77 0.50
CA ILE A 177 6.45 -19.24 -0.35
C ILE A 177 7.74 -19.35 0.48
N LEU A 178 8.05 -18.36 1.32
CA LEU A 178 9.24 -18.41 2.17
C LEU A 178 9.13 -19.52 3.24
N ALA A 179 7.97 -19.67 3.88
CA ALA A 179 7.75 -20.73 4.86
C ALA A 179 7.96 -22.12 4.22
N ASP A 180 7.38 -22.36 3.04
CA ASP A 180 7.54 -23.60 2.27
C ASP A 180 8.99 -23.84 1.82
N GLN A 181 9.79 -22.79 1.66
CA GLN A 181 11.22 -22.88 1.35
C GLN A 181 12.11 -23.11 2.58
N GLY A 182 11.52 -23.24 3.78
CA GLY A 182 12.20 -23.61 5.02
C GLY A 182 12.66 -22.42 5.86
N PHE A 183 12.14 -21.22 5.62
CA PHE A 183 12.46 -20.04 6.43
C PHE A 183 11.50 -19.88 7.63
N ASP A 184 11.99 -19.24 8.70
CA ASP A 184 11.15 -18.68 9.76
C ASP A 184 10.77 -17.25 9.38
N VAL A 185 9.49 -17.03 9.05
CA VAL A 185 9.04 -15.81 8.38
C VAL A 185 8.34 -14.87 9.37
N TRP A 186 8.83 -13.64 9.44
CA TRP A 186 8.26 -12.58 10.26
C TRP A 186 7.74 -11.45 9.37
N LEU A 187 6.48 -11.08 9.55
CA LEU A 187 5.79 -10.05 8.80
C LEU A 187 5.58 -8.82 9.69
N GLY A 188 6.26 -7.73 9.37
CA GLY A 188 6.21 -6.49 10.14
C GLY A 188 4.92 -5.70 9.93
N ASN A 189 4.56 -4.88 10.92
CA ASN A 189 3.55 -3.82 10.79
C ASN A 189 4.11 -2.52 11.37
N ALA A 190 4.21 -1.49 10.53
CA ALA A 190 4.71 -0.19 10.95
C ALA A 190 3.68 0.58 11.78
N ARG A 191 4.15 1.42 12.72
CA ARG A 191 3.29 2.27 13.56
C ARG A 191 2.20 2.99 12.76
N GLY A 192 0.99 3.01 13.31
CA GLY A 192 -0.18 3.67 12.73
C GLY A 192 -0.96 2.85 11.70
N ASN A 193 -0.43 1.73 11.19
CA ASN A 193 -1.25 0.85 10.35
C ASN A 193 -2.28 0.07 11.21
N THR A 194 -3.21 -0.65 10.56
CA THR A 194 -4.30 -1.42 11.18
C THR A 194 -3.89 -2.25 12.40
N TYR A 195 -2.71 -2.86 12.38
CA TYR A 195 -2.24 -3.78 13.44
C TYR A 195 -1.37 -3.09 14.49
N SER A 196 -0.80 -1.92 14.17
CA SER A 196 0.14 -1.19 15.03
C SER A 196 -0.37 0.22 15.38
N ARG A 197 -1.69 0.34 15.62
CA ARG A 197 -2.40 1.59 15.94
C ARG A 197 -2.66 1.76 17.44
N LYS A 198 -1.69 1.36 18.28
CA LYS A 198 -1.77 1.46 19.74
C LYS A 198 -0.54 2.17 20.30
N HIS A 199 -0.70 2.84 21.43
CA HIS A 199 0.36 3.54 22.14
C HIS A 199 0.14 3.44 23.65
N MET A 200 1.22 3.43 24.42
CA MET A 200 1.18 3.34 25.90
C MET A 200 0.47 4.53 26.55
N TYR A 201 0.64 5.72 25.96
CA TYR A 201 0.20 7.00 26.54
C TYR A 201 -0.87 7.75 25.74
N TYR A 202 -0.97 7.50 24.43
CA TYR A 202 -1.75 8.35 23.52
C TYR A 202 -2.83 7.54 22.82
N ASN A 203 -4.08 7.90 23.03
CA ASN A 203 -5.18 7.40 22.22
C ASN A 203 -5.19 8.09 20.83
N PRO A 204 -5.25 7.35 19.70
CA PRO A 204 -5.17 7.91 18.35
C PRO A 204 -6.29 8.89 17.98
N GLU A 205 -7.46 8.79 18.61
CA GLU A 205 -8.65 9.62 18.37
C GLU A 205 -8.67 10.87 19.25
N ASN A 206 -8.14 10.78 20.47
CA ASN A 206 -8.16 11.89 21.44
C ASN A 206 -6.88 12.72 21.39
N HIS A 207 -5.75 12.10 21.00
CA HIS A 207 -4.44 12.73 20.92
C HIS A 207 -3.92 12.71 19.48
N THR A 208 -4.81 12.96 18.51
CA THR A 208 -4.54 12.79 17.06
C THR A 208 -3.22 13.44 16.64
N LYS A 209 -2.99 14.71 17.01
CA LYS A 209 -1.78 15.43 16.62
C LYS A 209 -0.51 14.73 17.10
N THR A 210 -0.46 14.29 18.36
CA THR A 210 0.74 13.70 18.97
C THR A 210 0.92 12.25 18.51
N PHE A 211 -0.16 11.48 18.46
CA PHE A 211 -0.12 10.07 18.03
C PHE A 211 0.32 9.93 16.57
N TRP A 212 -0.02 10.86 15.69
CA TRP A 212 0.31 10.78 14.26
C TRP A 212 1.55 11.60 13.88
N ASP A 213 2.31 12.16 14.84
CA ASP A 213 3.48 13.01 14.56
C ASP A 213 4.76 12.25 14.19
N PHE A 214 4.65 11.19 13.38
CA PHE A 214 5.76 10.37 12.93
C PHE A 214 5.86 10.32 11.40
N SER A 215 7.06 10.05 10.90
CA SER A 215 7.33 9.72 9.51
C SER A 215 8.03 8.36 9.42
N TRP A 216 8.48 7.98 8.23
CA TRP A 216 9.31 6.79 8.05
C TRP A 216 10.70 6.93 8.72
N HIS A 217 11.08 8.12 9.20
CA HIS A 217 12.26 8.30 10.06
C HIS A 217 12.09 7.51 11.36
N GLU A 218 11.03 7.81 12.11
CA GLU A 218 10.74 7.17 13.40
C GLU A 218 10.54 5.65 13.24
N MET A 219 9.97 5.21 12.11
CA MET A 219 9.87 3.78 11.77
C MET A 219 11.27 3.13 11.61
N GLY A 220 12.24 3.82 11.01
CA GLY A 220 13.60 3.32 10.87
C GLY A 220 14.39 3.32 12.18
N VAL A 221 14.22 4.34 13.03
CA VAL A 221 15.03 4.51 14.25
C VAL A 221 14.41 3.95 15.53
N TYR A 222 13.11 3.65 15.55
CA TYR A 222 12.42 3.08 16.73
C TYR A 222 11.73 1.75 16.43
N ASP A 223 10.98 1.63 15.32
CA ASP A 223 10.23 0.38 15.02
C ASP A 223 11.20 -0.76 14.66
N LEU A 224 12.06 -0.55 13.67
CA LEU A 224 12.97 -1.61 13.21
C LEU A 224 13.93 -2.12 14.30
N PRO A 225 14.56 -1.26 15.13
CA PRO A 225 15.43 -1.71 16.21
C PRO A 225 14.76 -2.70 17.16
N VAL A 226 13.61 -2.34 17.74
CA VAL A 226 12.93 -3.19 18.73
C VAL A 226 12.40 -4.48 18.09
N VAL A 227 11.94 -4.40 16.83
CA VAL A 227 11.48 -5.57 16.07
C VAL A 227 12.62 -6.54 15.82
N ILE A 228 13.75 -6.08 15.29
CA ILE A 228 14.91 -6.92 15.00
C ILE A 228 15.43 -7.57 16.29
N ASP A 229 15.59 -6.79 17.36
CA ASP A 229 16.12 -7.29 18.62
C ASP A 229 15.21 -8.33 19.25
N TYR A 230 13.89 -8.10 19.21
CA TYR A 230 12.91 -9.07 19.66
C TYR A 230 13.00 -10.39 18.87
N ILE A 231 13.04 -10.30 17.53
CA ILE A 231 13.10 -11.49 16.66
C ILE A 231 14.36 -12.29 16.94
N LEU A 232 15.53 -11.65 17.01
CA LEU A 232 16.80 -12.35 17.28
C LEU A 232 16.81 -12.98 18.68
N ALA A 233 16.27 -12.30 19.70
CA ALA A 233 16.15 -12.85 21.04
C ALA A 233 15.18 -14.05 21.10
N MET A 234 14.03 -13.95 20.43
CA MET A 234 13.00 -14.99 20.40
C MET A 234 13.47 -16.24 19.66
N THR A 235 14.20 -16.07 18.56
CA THR A 235 14.65 -17.16 17.69
C THR A 235 16.01 -17.73 18.07
N GLY A 236 16.82 -16.97 18.80
CA GLY A 236 18.21 -17.31 19.12
C GLY A 236 19.16 -17.16 17.93
N GLN A 237 18.69 -16.66 16.78
CA GLN A 237 19.54 -16.42 15.62
C GLN A 237 20.40 -15.17 15.83
N PRO A 238 21.68 -15.16 15.38
CA PRO A 238 22.54 -14.00 15.52
C PRO A 238 22.22 -12.89 14.52
N LYS A 239 21.61 -13.24 13.37
CA LYS A 239 21.24 -12.33 12.28
C LYS A 239 19.95 -12.78 11.60
N LEU A 240 19.31 -11.85 10.91
CA LEU A 240 18.17 -12.12 10.03
C LEU A 240 18.37 -11.54 8.62
N SER A 241 17.64 -12.07 7.64
CA SER A 241 17.52 -11.45 6.32
C SER A 241 16.36 -10.46 6.31
N TYR A 242 16.56 -9.29 5.71
CA TYR A 242 15.52 -8.27 5.59
C TYR A 242 15.00 -8.21 4.15
N ILE A 243 13.69 -8.21 3.98
CA ILE A 243 13.02 -7.90 2.71
C ILE A 243 12.15 -6.67 2.93
N GLY A 244 12.38 -5.61 2.16
CA GLY A 244 11.55 -4.41 2.19
C GLY A 244 10.88 -4.17 0.84
N HIS A 245 9.62 -3.74 0.87
CA HIS A 245 8.95 -3.18 -0.31
C HIS A 245 8.68 -1.70 -0.14
N SER A 246 8.94 -0.90 -1.18
CA SER A 246 8.58 0.52 -1.20
C SER A 246 9.14 1.25 0.04
N MET A 247 8.31 1.90 0.85
CA MET A 247 8.70 2.52 2.13
C MET A 247 9.43 1.58 3.09
N GLY A 248 9.15 0.26 3.08
CA GLY A 248 9.89 -0.72 3.87
C GLY A 248 11.39 -0.71 3.55
N THR A 249 11.77 -0.43 2.30
CA THR A 249 13.19 -0.21 1.94
C THR A 249 13.73 1.11 2.51
N THR A 250 12.92 2.18 2.49
CA THR A 250 13.28 3.48 3.08
C THR A 250 13.57 3.32 4.58
N MET A 251 12.72 2.60 5.31
CA MET A 251 12.90 2.33 6.74
C MET A 251 14.26 1.66 7.01
N PHE A 252 14.63 0.68 6.20
CA PHE A 252 15.91 -0.02 6.32
C PHE A 252 17.12 0.90 6.07
N TYR A 253 17.04 1.77 5.06
CA TYR A 253 18.12 2.74 4.78
C TYR A 253 18.26 3.77 5.89
N VAL A 254 17.14 4.21 6.51
CA VAL A 254 17.18 5.06 7.70
C VAL A 254 17.82 4.33 8.87
N LEU A 255 17.41 3.09 9.15
CA LEU A 255 17.98 2.28 10.23
C LEU A 255 19.49 2.26 10.16
N LEU A 256 20.06 1.84 9.03
CA LEU A 256 21.52 1.69 8.92
C LEU A 256 22.26 3.02 8.71
N SER A 257 21.57 4.09 8.32
CA SER A 257 22.12 5.45 8.36
C SER A 257 22.36 5.89 9.81
N GLU A 258 21.32 5.79 10.64
CA GLU A 258 21.28 6.39 11.97
C GLU A 258 21.76 5.45 13.08
N LYS A 259 21.68 4.14 12.85
CA LYS A 259 22.05 3.06 13.78
C LYS A 259 22.93 2.02 13.07
N PRO A 260 24.15 2.39 12.62
CA PRO A 260 25.02 1.52 11.87
C PRO A 260 25.43 0.24 12.61
N GLU A 261 25.31 0.16 13.93
CA GLU A 261 25.50 -1.06 14.71
C GLU A 261 24.55 -2.21 14.29
N TYR A 262 23.42 -1.90 13.65
CA TYR A 262 22.52 -2.93 13.12
C TYR A 262 23.05 -3.63 11.86
N ASN A 263 24.14 -3.15 11.24
CA ASN A 263 24.80 -3.90 10.17
C ASN A 263 25.21 -5.30 10.64
N ASP A 264 25.56 -5.46 11.93
CA ASP A 264 25.99 -6.74 12.49
C ASP A 264 24.84 -7.73 12.68
N LYS A 265 23.59 -7.26 12.65
CA LYS A 265 22.36 -8.04 12.88
C LYS A 265 21.66 -8.48 11.59
N ILE A 266 22.16 -8.06 10.44
CA ILE A 266 21.53 -8.32 9.14
C ILE A 266 22.43 -9.18 8.25
N THR A 267 21.87 -10.26 7.71
CA THR A 267 22.54 -11.18 6.79
C THR A 267 22.59 -10.61 5.37
N VAL A 268 21.43 -10.18 4.86
CA VAL A 268 21.26 -9.59 3.52
C VAL A 268 20.01 -8.72 3.52
N MET A 269 20.03 -7.65 2.74
CA MET A 269 18.86 -6.82 2.45
C MET A 269 18.39 -7.06 1.01
N ILE A 270 17.11 -7.36 0.84
CA ILE A 270 16.42 -7.43 -0.45
C ILE A 270 15.43 -6.27 -0.53
N GLY A 271 15.72 -5.30 -1.40
CA GLY A 271 14.82 -4.19 -1.69
C GLY A 271 13.97 -4.46 -2.92
N MET A 272 12.66 -4.54 -2.76
CA MET A 272 11.66 -4.65 -3.83
C MET A 272 11.02 -3.28 -4.06
N ALA A 273 11.07 -2.77 -5.30
CA ALA A 273 10.68 -1.39 -5.60
C ALA A 273 11.32 -0.36 -4.64
N PRO A 274 12.67 -0.31 -4.56
CA PRO A 274 13.36 0.42 -3.50
C PRO A 274 13.21 1.93 -3.64
N ILE A 275 12.85 2.60 -2.53
CA ILE A 275 12.65 4.05 -2.45
C ILE A 275 13.64 4.67 -1.46
N ALA A 276 14.47 5.56 -1.96
CA ALA A 276 15.30 6.48 -1.18
C ALA A 276 15.33 7.86 -1.87
N PHE A 277 15.38 7.84 -3.20
CA PHE A 277 15.19 8.98 -4.07
C PHE A 277 13.83 8.86 -4.77
N ILE A 278 13.20 10.00 -5.04
CA ILE A 278 11.82 10.06 -5.53
C ILE A 278 11.65 11.18 -6.58
N ASN A 279 12.76 11.59 -7.22
CA ASN A 279 12.81 12.73 -8.12
C ASN A 279 12.15 12.46 -9.47
N HIS A 280 12.09 11.19 -9.90
CA HIS A 280 11.60 10.80 -11.22
C HIS A 280 10.21 10.15 -11.18
N VAL A 281 9.48 10.25 -10.06
CA VAL A 281 8.14 9.68 -9.90
C VAL A 281 7.23 10.06 -11.07
N LYS A 282 6.59 9.05 -11.63
CA LYS A 282 5.75 9.16 -12.83
C LYS A 282 4.26 9.27 -12.48
N SER A 283 3.87 8.88 -11.26
CA SER A 283 2.47 8.90 -10.82
C SER A 283 1.87 10.32 -10.88
N PRO A 284 0.81 10.53 -11.69
CA PRO A 284 0.14 11.83 -11.76
C PRO A 284 -0.43 12.27 -10.40
N VAL A 285 -0.98 11.32 -9.64
CA VAL A 285 -1.57 11.58 -8.32
C VAL A 285 -0.50 12.06 -7.34
N ILE A 286 0.64 11.35 -7.27
CA ILE A 286 1.71 11.72 -6.34
C ILE A 286 2.38 13.03 -6.75
N ARG A 287 2.62 13.26 -8.05
CA ARG A 287 3.16 14.55 -8.53
C ARG A 287 2.23 15.72 -8.21
N PHE A 288 0.92 15.53 -8.37
CA PHE A 288 -0.07 16.53 -8.01
C PHE A 288 -0.04 16.82 -6.49
N LEU A 289 -0.10 15.77 -5.66
CA LEU A 289 -0.04 15.89 -4.20
C LEU A 289 1.24 16.58 -3.72
N ALA A 290 2.39 16.28 -4.33
CA ALA A 290 3.66 16.92 -4.00
C ALA A 290 3.68 18.42 -4.36
N THR A 291 2.99 18.82 -5.43
CA THR A 291 2.88 20.22 -5.84
C THR A 291 2.05 21.03 -4.85
N ILE A 292 1.00 20.42 -4.30
CA ILE A 292 0.11 21.08 -3.33
C ILE A 292 0.49 20.78 -1.88
N SER A 293 1.60 20.08 -1.63
CA SER A 293 1.88 19.47 -0.32
C SER A 293 1.97 20.50 0.81
N ASP A 294 2.53 21.68 0.57
CA ASP A 294 2.74 22.68 1.62
C ASP A 294 1.41 23.35 2.02
N PRO A 295 0.58 23.86 1.09
CA PRO A 295 -0.74 24.37 1.44
C PRO A 295 -1.70 23.26 1.89
N LEU A 296 -1.59 22.05 1.33
CA LEU A 296 -2.41 20.91 1.72
C LEU A 296 -2.06 20.41 3.13
N ALA A 297 -0.78 20.25 3.46
CA ALA A 297 -0.33 19.88 4.80
C ALA A 297 -0.73 20.95 5.80
N PHE A 298 -0.60 22.24 5.46
CA PHE A 298 -1.10 23.33 6.30
C PHE A 298 -2.61 23.19 6.54
N LEU A 299 -3.41 22.98 5.49
CA LEU A 299 -4.86 22.84 5.60
C LEU A 299 -5.27 21.60 6.41
N ILE A 300 -4.74 20.43 6.05
CA ILE A 300 -5.01 19.14 6.70
C ILE A 300 -4.64 19.18 8.19
N ASN A 301 -3.46 19.71 8.51
CA ASN A 301 -2.99 19.81 9.89
C ASN A 301 -3.77 20.85 10.69
N SER A 302 -4.24 21.93 10.05
CA SER A 302 -5.08 22.95 10.70
C SER A 302 -6.51 22.47 10.94
N LEU A 303 -6.98 21.52 10.14
CA LEU A 303 -8.29 20.87 10.28
C LEU A 303 -8.24 19.61 11.17
N GLY A 304 -7.07 19.26 11.73
CA GLY A 304 -6.92 18.15 12.68
C GLY A 304 -6.86 16.75 12.06
N TYR A 305 -6.66 16.64 10.73
CA TYR A 305 -6.61 15.37 10.01
C TYR A 305 -5.18 14.81 9.91
N TYR A 306 -4.70 14.11 10.94
CA TYR A 306 -3.33 13.59 10.95
C TYR A 306 -3.21 12.13 10.45
N GLU A 307 -4.32 11.39 10.44
CA GLU A 307 -4.42 10.04 9.89
C GLU A 307 -4.82 10.10 8.41
N PHE A 308 -4.04 9.43 7.55
CA PHE A 308 -4.29 9.37 6.12
C PHE A 308 -4.79 7.98 5.70
N LEU A 309 -5.97 7.96 5.07
CA LEU A 309 -6.64 6.76 4.54
C LEU A 309 -6.63 5.56 5.51
N PRO A 310 -7.26 5.69 6.69
CA PRO A 310 -7.41 4.56 7.59
C PRO A 310 -8.35 3.50 7.02
N ASN A 311 -8.02 2.23 7.25
CA ASN A 311 -8.96 1.15 6.98
C ASN A 311 -10.16 1.28 7.93
N ASN A 312 -11.32 1.69 7.42
CA ASN A 312 -12.53 1.79 8.21
C ASN A 312 -13.68 1.04 7.53
N LYS A 313 -14.62 0.57 8.36
CA LYS A 313 -15.74 -0.30 7.91
C LYS A 313 -16.57 0.32 6.79
N PHE A 314 -16.64 1.66 6.70
CA PHE A 314 -17.38 2.37 5.65
C PHE A 314 -16.62 2.38 4.31
N LEU A 315 -15.31 2.62 4.32
CA LEU A 315 -14.48 2.55 3.10
C LEU A 315 -14.47 1.12 2.57
N VAL A 316 -14.30 0.12 3.44
CA VAL A 316 -14.39 -1.30 3.06
C VAL A 316 -15.74 -1.62 2.42
N LEU A 317 -16.86 -1.13 2.99
CA LEU A 317 -18.18 -1.34 2.40
C LEU A 317 -18.32 -0.69 1.01
N VAL A 318 -17.88 0.55 0.86
CA VAL A 318 -17.92 1.28 -0.41
C VAL A 318 -17.07 0.56 -1.47
N ASP A 319 -15.87 0.13 -1.10
CA ASP A 319 -14.96 -0.59 -2.00
C ASP A 319 -15.53 -1.96 -2.38
N GLN A 320 -16.09 -2.72 -1.45
CA GLN A 320 -16.78 -3.98 -1.77
C GLN A 320 -17.94 -3.76 -2.76
N MET A 321 -18.77 -2.74 -2.53
CA MET A 321 -19.90 -2.44 -3.42
C MET A 321 -19.45 -1.99 -4.82
N LEU A 322 -18.37 -1.22 -4.92
CA LEU A 322 -17.86 -0.71 -6.19
C LEU A 322 -17.03 -1.74 -6.95
N CYS A 323 -16.32 -2.64 -6.26
CA CYS A 323 -15.30 -3.51 -6.85
C CYS A 323 -15.70 -4.98 -7.00
N GLN A 324 -16.87 -5.39 -6.48
CA GLN A 324 -17.40 -6.76 -6.63
C GLN A 324 -17.56 -7.17 -8.10
N ARG A 325 -17.32 -8.45 -8.39
CA ARG A 325 -17.44 -9.06 -9.73
C ARG A 325 -18.83 -8.79 -10.33
N GLY A 326 -18.87 -8.06 -11.46
CA GLY A 326 -20.10 -7.70 -12.16
C GLY A 326 -20.68 -6.33 -11.79
N SER A 327 -20.03 -5.56 -10.91
CA SER A 327 -20.38 -4.17 -10.64
C SER A 327 -20.12 -3.28 -11.88
N ILE A 328 -20.89 -2.20 -12.00
CA ILE A 328 -20.74 -1.21 -13.08
C ILE A 328 -19.44 -0.40 -12.90
N ALA A 329 -18.90 -0.35 -11.68
CA ALA A 329 -17.71 0.41 -11.28
C ALA A 329 -16.43 -0.44 -11.18
N GLN A 330 -16.45 -1.71 -11.58
CA GLN A 330 -15.28 -2.60 -11.44
C GLN A 330 -14.02 -2.05 -12.12
N GLY A 331 -14.18 -1.36 -13.26
CA GLY A 331 -13.10 -0.68 -13.97
C GLY A 331 -12.66 0.67 -13.37
N ILE A 332 -13.31 1.15 -12.30
CA ILE A 332 -12.91 2.37 -11.57
C ILE A 332 -11.93 1.99 -10.46
N CYS A 333 -12.12 0.81 -9.84
CA CYS A 333 -11.31 0.36 -8.72
C CYS A 333 -9.86 0.04 -9.09
N ASP A 334 -9.64 -0.65 -10.21
CA ASP A 334 -8.30 -0.93 -10.71
C ASP A 334 -7.61 0.34 -11.23
N ASN A 335 -8.37 1.27 -11.83
CA ASN A 335 -7.85 2.56 -12.29
C ASN A 335 -7.23 3.44 -11.19
N VAL A 336 -7.79 3.47 -9.97
CA VAL A 336 -7.20 4.25 -8.86
C VAL A 336 -5.84 3.67 -8.43
N LEU A 337 -5.75 2.34 -8.31
CA LEU A 337 -4.49 1.67 -8.01
C LEU A 337 -3.45 1.92 -9.12
N PHE A 338 -3.84 1.83 -10.39
CA PHE A 338 -2.95 2.08 -11.52
C PHE A 338 -2.47 3.53 -11.63
N LEU A 339 -3.29 4.51 -11.23
CA LEU A 339 -2.88 5.93 -11.21
C LEU A 339 -1.80 6.21 -10.15
N ILE A 340 -1.72 5.39 -9.11
CA ILE A 340 -0.70 5.49 -8.05
C ILE A 340 0.53 4.67 -8.43
N ALA A 341 0.36 3.41 -8.84
CA ALA A 341 1.44 2.43 -8.97
C ALA A 341 2.02 2.26 -10.38
N GLY A 342 1.26 2.62 -11.42
CA GLY A 342 1.50 2.25 -12.82
C GLY A 342 0.50 1.22 -13.33
N TYR A 343 0.21 1.24 -14.63
CA TYR A 343 -0.83 0.39 -15.23
C TYR A 343 -0.33 -1.02 -15.54
N ASP A 344 -0.94 -2.04 -14.92
CA ASP A 344 -0.82 -3.46 -15.31
C ASP A 344 -2.11 -4.25 -15.00
N SER A 345 -3.17 -4.05 -15.79
CA SER A 345 -4.43 -4.78 -15.60
C SER A 345 -4.33 -6.28 -15.92
N GLU A 346 -3.31 -6.70 -16.67
CA GLU A 346 -3.12 -8.09 -17.07
C GLU A 346 -2.56 -8.93 -15.91
N GLN A 347 -1.74 -8.34 -15.05
CA GLN A 347 -1.20 -9.02 -13.87
C GLN A 347 -2.06 -8.87 -12.61
N LEU A 348 -3.09 -8.02 -12.62
CA LEU A 348 -3.99 -7.87 -11.46
C LEU A 348 -5.09 -8.94 -11.43
N ASN A 349 -5.05 -9.80 -10.41
CA ASN A 349 -6.12 -10.79 -10.20
C ASN A 349 -7.42 -10.14 -9.71
N LYS A 350 -8.34 -9.87 -10.64
CA LYS A 350 -9.64 -9.24 -10.36
C LYS A 350 -10.56 -10.03 -9.42
N THR A 351 -10.26 -11.31 -9.17
CA THR A 351 -11.02 -12.12 -8.20
C THR A 351 -10.56 -11.86 -6.77
N VAL A 352 -9.28 -11.54 -6.58
CA VAL A 352 -8.68 -11.24 -5.26
C VAL A 352 -8.73 -9.74 -4.95
N LEU A 353 -8.90 -8.89 -5.96
CA LEU A 353 -8.96 -7.43 -5.82
C LEU A 353 -9.93 -6.92 -4.74
N PRO A 354 -11.18 -7.42 -4.59
CA PRO A 354 -12.05 -6.97 -3.51
C PRO A 354 -11.48 -7.28 -2.12
N LEU A 355 -10.78 -8.41 -1.97
CA LEU A 355 -10.10 -8.74 -0.71
C LEU A 355 -8.93 -7.78 -0.47
N ILE A 356 -8.11 -7.51 -1.50
CA ILE A 356 -7.02 -6.52 -1.43
C ILE A 356 -7.53 -5.17 -0.93
N LEU A 357 -8.59 -4.65 -1.54
CA LEU A 357 -9.16 -3.34 -1.17
C LEU A 357 -9.83 -3.35 0.22
N ALA A 358 -10.15 -4.52 0.77
CA ALA A 358 -10.61 -4.63 2.16
C ALA A 358 -9.46 -4.44 3.17
N HIS A 359 -8.22 -4.71 2.79
CA HIS A 359 -7.04 -4.64 3.67
C HIS A 359 -6.11 -3.46 3.36
N THR A 360 -6.14 -2.96 2.13
CA THR A 360 -5.34 -1.82 1.67
C THR A 360 -6.26 -0.70 1.20
N PRO A 361 -6.13 0.54 1.73
CA PRO A 361 -5.08 1.03 2.62
C PRO A 361 -5.25 0.62 4.09
N ALA A 362 -4.15 0.40 4.78
CA ALA A 362 -4.08 0.00 6.19
C ALA A 362 -3.84 1.19 7.15
N GLY A 363 -3.75 2.42 6.65
CA GLY A 363 -3.47 3.63 7.44
C GLY A 363 -2.00 4.05 7.45
N ALA A 364 -1.78 5.37 7.52
CA ALA A 364 -0.48 6.03 7.60
C ALA A 364 -0.63 7.43 8.23
N SER A 365 0.47 8.02 8.70
CA SER A 365 0.51 9.44 9.06
C SER A 365 0.61 10.32 7.81
N SER A 366 -0.11 11.45 7.82
CA SER A 366 0.04 12.50 6.80
C SER A 366 1.46 13.08 6.74
N LYS A 367 2.22 13.02 7.85
CA LYS A 367 3.62 13.46 7.93
C LYS A 367 4.54 12.58 7.09
N GLN A 368 4.24 11.29 6.89
CA GLN A 368 4.99 10.43 5.97
C GLN A 368 4.90 10.93 4.51
N LEU A 369 3.69 11.28 4.07
CA LEU A 369 3.46 11.82 2.72
C LEU A 369 4.11 13.19 2.54
N THR A 370 4.03 14.02 3.57
CA THR A 370 4.67 15.34 3.56
C THR A 370 6.19 15.19 3.48
N HIS A 371 6.77 14.25 4.21
CA HIS A 371 8.20 13.95 4.16
C HIS A 371 8.64 13.53 2.76
N TYR A 372 7.93 12.61 2.09
CA TYR A 372 8.23 12.27 0.70
C TYR A 372 8.07 13.45 -0.25
N SER A 373 7.04 14.28 -0.05
CA SER A 373 6.82 15.48 -0.86
C SER A 373 7.96 16.50 -0.73
N GLN A 374 8.58 16.61 0.45
CA GLN A 374 9.79 17.41 0.65
C GLN A 374 10.94 16.88 -0.20
N LEU A 375 11.16 15.56 -0.21
CA LEU A 375 12.22 14.94 -1.01
C LEU A 375 12.00 15.11 -2.51
N MET A 376 10.75 15.08 -3.00
CA MET A 376 10.45 15.31 -4.42
C MET A 376 10.89 16.69 -4.92
N LYS A 377 10.99 17.68 -4.02
CA LYS A 377 11.41 19.05 -4.34
C LYS A 377 12.94 19.23 -4.31
N LEU A 378 13.69 18.25 -3.81
CA LEU A 378 15.13 18.33 -3.60
C LEU A 378 15.85 17.38 -4.55
N ASP A 379 16.80 17.89 -5.34
CA ASP A 379 17.54 17.06 -6.28
C ASP A 379 18.39 16.01 -5.55
N ARG A 380 18.13 14.73 -5.83
CA ARG A 380 18.91 13.56 -5.38
C ARG A 380 19.27 13.58 -3.91
N THR A 381 18.35 14.08 -3.08
CA THR A 381 18.56 14.27 -1.66
C THR A 381 17.69 13.28 -0.88
N PHE A 382 18.32 12.58 0.06
CA PHE A 382 17.65 11.71 1.01
C PHE A 382 18.03 12.20 2.42
N GLN A 383 17.06 12.78 3.13
CA GLN A 383 17.30 13.53 4.37
C GLN A 383 16.14 13.42 5.36
N GLN A 384 16.36 13.82 6.61
CA GLN A 384 15.34 13.89 7.64
C GLN A 384 14.29 14.98 7.35
N TYR A 385 13.19 14.96 8.11
CA TYR A 385 12.02 15.81 7.89
C TYR A 385 12.37 17.29 8.06
N ASP A 386 11.99 18.13 7.10
CA ASP A 386 12.18 19.58 7.17
C ASP A 386 11.05 20.23 7.98
N LEU A 387 11.39 20.81 9.12
CA LEU A 387 10.48 21.52 10.04
C LEU A 387 10.47 23.05 9.79
N GLY A 388 11.11 23.53 8.73
CA GLY A 388 11.43 24.93 8.51
C GLY A 388 12.57 25.42 9.39
N TRP A 389 13.06 26.65 9.17
CA TRP A 389 14.30 27.14 9.79
C TRP A 389 14.35 27.03 11.32
N LEU A 390 13.30 27.50 12.01
CA LEU A 390 13.22 27.47 13.48
C LEU A 390 13.03 26.05 14.00
N GLY A 391 12.22 25.23 13.33
CA GLY A 391 11.99 23.84 13.72
C GLY A 391 13.23 22.99 13.55
N ASN A 392 13.96 23.16 12.44
CA ASN A 392 15.22 22.49 12.16
C ASN A 392 16.30 22.88 13.17
N TRP A 393 16.41 24.17 13.49
CA TRP A 393 17.38 24.61 14.50
C TRP A 393 17.07 24.00 15.87
N ARG A 394 15.79 23.95 16.27
CA ARG A 394 15.38 23.34 17.55
C ARG A 394 15.61 21.82 17.59
N LYS A 395 15.32 21.10 16.50
CA LYS A 395 15.42 19.64 16.46
C LYS A 395 16.83 19.14 16.14
N TYR A 396 17.51 19.77 15.20
CA TYR A 396 18.77 19.31 14.62
C TYR A 396 19.98 20.19 14.99
N GLY A 397 19.78 21.37 15.59
CA GLY A 397 20.85 22.33 15.84
C GLY A 397 21.35 23.06 14.58
N GLN A 398 20.71 22.85 13.42
CA GLN A 398 21.10 23.42 12.13
C GLN A 398 19.86 23.86 11.32
N LEU A 399 20.02 24.82 10.41
CA LEU A 399 18.90 25.43 9.66
C LEU A 399 18.26 24.50 8.61
N ARG A 400 18.99 23.46 8.18
CA ARG A 400 18.54 22.46 7.20
C ARG A 400 18.56 21.09 7.87
N PRO A 401 17.65 20.17 7.54
CA PRO A 401 17.69 18.82 8.10
C PRO A 401 18.96 18.06 7.65
N PRO A 402 19.47 17.15 8.48
CA PRO A 402 20.62 16.31 8.12
C PRO A 402 20.23 15.28 7.05
N SER A 403 21.17 14.97 6.15
CA SER A 403 21.04 13.91 5.15
C SER A 403 21.32 12.53 5.73
N TYR A 404 20.62 11.51 5.25
CA TYR A 404 20.91 10.13 5.63
C TYR A 404 22.18 9.63 4.93
N GLN A 405 23.05 9.00 5.71
CA GLN A 405 24.35 8.52 5.30
C GLN A 405 24.25 7.09 4.75
N LEU A 406 23.85 6.96 3.48
CA LEU A 406 23.77 5.66 2.78
C LEU A 406 25.11 4.90 2.74
N ASN A 407 26.24 5.60 2.89
CA ASN A 407 27.56 4.97 3.05
C ASN A 407 27.65 4.06 4.30
N ASN A 408 26.77 4.21 5.29
CA ASN A 408 26.71 3.38 6.48
C ASN A 408 25.99 2.04 6.27
N VAL A 409 25.31 1.86 5.13
CA VAL A 409 24.63 0.60 4.76
C VAL A 409 25.67 -0.40 4.22
N LYS A 410 26.38 -1.10 5.11
CA LYS A 410 27.50 -2.01 4.75
C LYS A 410 27.04 -3.42 4.39
N VAL A 411 25.82 -3.80 4.75
CA VAL A 411 25.25 -5.12 4.44
C VAL A 411 25.18 -5.38 2.92
N PRO A 412 25.19 -6.65 2.48
CA PRO A 412 24.86 -7.00 1.10
C PRO A 412 23.43 -6.55 0.73
N VAL A 413 23.28 -5.76 -0.34
CA VAL A 413 21.97 -5.26 -0.83
C VAL A 413 21.65 -5.76 -2.24
N ALA A 414 20.54 -6.49 -2.40
CA ALA A 414 19.95 -6.83 -3.69
C ALA A 414 18.78 -5.88 -4.00
N LEU A 415 18.78 -5.26 -5.19
CA LEU A 415 17.76 -4.29 -5.60
C LEU A 415 16.91 -4.87 -6.74
N PHE A 416 15.65 -5.17 -6.48
CA PHE A 416 14.67 -5.61 -7.47
C PHE A 416 13.80 -4.43 -7.91
N TYR A 417 13.76 -4.16 -9.21
CA TYR A 417 13.07 -3.00 -9.78
C TYR A 417 12.40 -3.33 -11.13
N SER A 418 11.47 -2.48 -11.57
CA SER A 418 10.80 -2.63 -12.86
C SER A 418 10.72 -1.29 -13.61
N ASN A 419 10.49 -1.35 -14.92
CA ASN A 419 10.48 -0.15 -15.77
C ASN A 419 9.16 0.64 -15.71
N ASN A 420 8.05 -0.04 -15.37
CA ASN A 420 6.71 0.57 -15.28
C ASN A 420 6.31 0.87 -13.83
N ASP A 421 7.26 0.82 -12.89
CA ASP A 421 7.05 1.35 -11.55
C ASP A 421 7.00 2.88 -11.59
N TRP A 422 5.86 3.45 -11.22
CA TRP A 422 5.65 4.90 -11.22
C TRP A 422 6.10 5.58 -9.92
N LEU A 423 6.39 4.82 -8.86
CA LEU A 423 6.79 5.31 -7.53
C LEU A 423 8.27 5.10 -7.22
N ALA A 424 8.84 4.00 -7.71
CA ALA A 424 10.28 3.70 -7.66
C ALA A 424 10.85 3.50 -9.08
N PRO A 425 10.89 4.56 -9.92
CA PRO A 425 11.43 4.45 -11.27
C PRO A 425 12.89 3.98 -11.26
N GLY A 426 13.28 3.19 -12.26
CA GLY A 426 14.64 2.67 -12.39
C GLY A 426 15.74 3.74 -12.35
N GLU A 427 15.43 4.97 -12.78
CA GLU A 427 16.32 6.12 -12.72
C GLU A 427 16.70 6.49 -11.28
N ASP A 428 15.75 6.45 -10.34
CA ASP A 428 16.00 6.71 -8.92
C ASP A 428 16.70 5.52 -8.24
N VAL A 429 16.35 4.29 -8.65
CA VAL A 429 17.06 3.06 -8.22
C VAL A 429 18.52 3.07 -8.67
N ASP A 430 18.83 3.64 -9.84
CA ASP A 430 20.20 3.80 -10.33
C ASP A 430 21.00 4.79 -9.47
N VAL A 431 20.38 5.86 -8.99
CA VAL A 431 21.02 6.80 -8.06
C VAL A 431 21.32 6.10 -6.74
N LEU A 432 20.34 5.36 -6.20
CA LEU A 432 20.50 4.58 -4.97
C LEU A 432 21.62 3.53 -5.09
N SER A 433 21.63 2.76 -6.18
CA SER A 433 22.63 1.72 -6.41
C SER A 433 24.06 2.26 -6.44
N ARG A 434 24.27 3.51 -6.88
CA ARG A 434 25.61 4.15 -6.91
C ARG A 434 26.03 4.73 -5.55
N LYS A 435 25.07 5.01 -4.66
CA LYS A 435 25.33 5.58 -3.32
C LYS A 435 25.48 4.53 -2.24
N LEU A 436 24.99 3.30 -2.46
CA LEU A 436 25.17 2.19 -1.55
C LEU A 436 26.56 1.53 -1.76
N PRO A 437 27.30 1.22 -0.69
CA PRO A 437 28.66 0.69 -0.81
C PRO A 437 28.73 -0.81 -1.16
N ASN A 438 27.65 -1.58 -0.99
CA ASN A 438 27.65 -3.04 -1.13
C ASN A 438 26.40 -3.57 -1.84
N VAL A 439 26.19 -3.11 -3.09
CA VAL A 439 25.11 -3.63 -3.95
C VAL A 439 25.58 -4.92 -4.63
N ILE A 440 24.97 -6.04 -4.27
CA ILE A 440 25.33 -7.36 -4.80
C ILE A 440 24.64 -7.68 -6.12
N GLY A 441 23.60 -6.92 -6.47
CA GLY A 441 22.94 -7.02 -7.76
C GLY A 441 21.76 -6.07 -7.87
N LYS A 442 21.49 -5.66 -9.12
CA LYS A 442 20.32 -4.89 -9.51
C LYS A 442 19.53 -5.72 -10.53
N PHE A 443 18.41 -6.26 -10.08
CA PHE A 443 17.61 -7.26 -10.80
C PHE A 443 16.38 -6.58 -11.39
N ARG A 444 16.34 -6.48 -12.71
CA ARG A 444 15.17 -5.94 -13.40
C ARG A 444 14.15 -7.05 -13.62
N VAL A 445 12.93 -6.88 -13.15
CA VAL A 445 11.83 -7.81 -13.42
C VAL A 445 11.60 -7.90 -14.94
N PRO A 446 11.57 -9.10 -15.55
CA PRO A 446 11.55 -9.28 -17.00
C PRO A 446 10.15 -9.10 -17.61
N LEU A 447 9.33 -8.19 -17.06
CA LEU A 447 8.03 -7.84 -17.60
C LEU A 447 7.92 -6.32 -17.74
N LYS A 448 7.68 -5.86 -18.97
CA LYS A 448 7.69 -4.42 -19.30
C LYS A 448 6.63 -3.62 -18.54
N ARG A 449 5.48 -4.23 -18.24
CA ARG A 449 4.34 -3.59 -17.57
C ARG A 449 4.32 -3.77 -16.05
N PHE A 450 5.22 -4.59 -15.49
CA PHE A 450 5.29 -4.82 -14.05
C PHE A 450 5.42 -3.49 -13.30
N ASN A 451 4.43 -3.17 -12.47
CA ASN A 451 4.28 -1.90 -11.77
C ASN A 451 4.67 -2.04 -10.28
N HIS A 452 4.42 -0.99 -9.49
CA HIS A 452 4.80 -0.94 -8.07
C HIS A 452 4.11 -1.99 -7.17
N LEU A 453 2.86 -2.33 -7.46
CA LEU A 453 2.04 -3.27 -6.67
C LEU A 453 2.23 -4.72 -7.11
N ASP A 454 2.69 -4.93 -8.34
CA ASP A 454 2.97 -6.26 -8.88
C ASP A 454 4.04 -7.02 -8.07
N PHE A 455 4.92 -6.30 -7.36
CA PHE A 455 5.86 -6.88 -6.39
C PHE A 455 5.17 -7.66 -5.26
N MET A 456 3.88 -7.43 -5.04
CA MET A 456 3.06 -8.12 -4.03
C MET A 456 1.98 -9.00 -4.67
N TRP A 457 1.33 -8.52 -5.74
CA TRP A 457 0.04 -9.09 -6.18
C TRP A 457 -0.04 -9.53 -7.65
N ALA A 458 1.07 -9.48 -8.40
CA ALA A 458 1.04 -9.95 -9.78
C ALA A 458 0.67 -11.44 -9.84
N ILE A 459 -0.15 -11.81 -10.83
CA ILE A 459 -0.57 -13.19 -11.08
C ILE A 459 0.63 -14.12 -11.18
N ASP A 460 1.69 -13.68 -11.87
CA ASP A 460 2.92 -14.43 -12.14
C ASP A 460 4.11 -13.99 -11.26
N VAL A 461 3.85 -13.32 -10.13
CA VAL A 461 4.89 -12.74 -9.25
C VAL A 461 5.94 -13.76 -8.80
N LYS A 462 5.53 -15.02 -8.59
CA LYS A 462 6.43 -16.08 -8.15
C LYS A 462 7.57 -16.29 -9.16
N THR A 463 7.22 -16.51 -10.43
CA THR A 463 8.19 -16.79 -11.49
C THR A 463 8.92 -15.54 -11.95
N LEU A 464 8.27 -14.37 -11.89
CA LEU A 464 8.85 -13.11 -12.34
C LEU A 464 9.81 -12.48 -11.31
N LEU A 465 9.65 -12.81 -10.02
CA LEU A 465 10.34 -12.13 -8.93
C LEU A 465 10.74 -13.07 -7.78
N TYR A 466 9.80 -13.76 -7.16
CA TYR A 466 10.08 -14.43 -5.87
C TYR A 466 11.06 -15.60 -5.98
N ASP A 467 11.08 -16.34 -7.10
CA ASP A 467 12.07 -17.40 -7.31
C ASP A 467 13.51 -16.85 -7.29
N ASP A 468 13.73 -15.62 -7.76
CA ASP A 468 15.05 -14.96 -7.69
C ASP A 468 15.34 -14.39 -6.29
N VAL A 469 14.33 -13.86 -5.60
CA VAL A 469 14.43 -13.47 -4.18
C VAL A 469 14.88 -14.65 -3.32
N VAL A 470 14.26 -15.82 -3.47
CA VAL A 470 14.61 -17.04 -2.74
C VAL A 470 16.04 -17.50 -3.07
N LYS A 471 16.48 -17.40 -4.33
CA LYS A 471 17.88 -17.72 -4.71
C LYS A 471 18.87 -16.83 -3.96
N VAL A 472 18.60 -15.53 -3.84
CA VAL A 472 19.45 -14.61 -3.07
C VAL A 472 19.45 -15.01 -1.60
N LEU A 473 18.29 -15.21 -0.97
CA LEU A 473 18.22 -15.61 0.44
C LEU A 473 19.01 -16.89 0.71
N ARG A 474 18.83 -17.93 -0.12
CA ARG A 474 19.56 -19.19 0.02
C ARG A 474 21.07 -19.06 -0.17
N LYS A 475 21.53 -18.09 -0.95
CA LYS A 475 22.96 -17.85 -1.13
C LYS A 475 23.61 -17.30 0.15
N TYR A 476 22.89 -16.46 0.90
CA TYR A 476 23.44 -15.74 2.06
C TYR A 476 23.11 -16.38 3.43
N ASN A 477 22.13 -17.28 3.49
CA ASN A 477 21.75 -17.98 4.73
C ASN A 477 22.23 -19.45 4.77
N ARG A 478 23.32 -19.76 4.07
CA ARG A 478 23.91 -21.11 3.99
C ARG A 478 24.91 -21.39 5.10
#